data_AF-A0A914MXW5-F1
#
_entry.id   AF-A0A914MXW5-F1
#
_cell.length_a   1.000
_cell.length_b   1.000
_cell.length_c   1.000
_cell.angle_alpha   90.00
_cell.angle_beta   90.00
_cell.angle_gamma   90.00
#
_symmetry.space_group_name_H-M   'P 1'
#
loop_
_entity.id
_entity.type
_entity.pdbx_description
1 polymer ?
#
loop_
_entity_poly.entity_id
_entity_poly.type
_entity_poly.pdbx_seq_one_letter_code
_entity_poly.pdbx_strand_id
1 'polypeptide(L)'
;MKEREIFFGNPNSNFFEPLFSALCAFVNCEPFNSYCSLPLKPVGQCCEQCGAILSFRQNTLNFTKSLEIIKKYGKLIKDFGWLPKDSGISFVRIDNDDFHPLYQISILNKHPSNYNENQFCSVIWDIFKRIQQGINYK
;
A
#
# COMPACT_ATOMS: atom_id res chain seq x y z
N MET A 1 1.58 7.17 -24.05
CA MET A 1 1.74 6.10 -23.03
C MET A 1 2.53 6.58 -21.82
N LYS A 2 3.79 7.01 -21.96
CA LYS A 2 4.63 7.46 -20.82
C LYS A 2 4.00 8.49 -19.86
N GLU A 3 3.29 9.50 -20.38
CA GLU A 3 2.63 10.49 -19.51
C GLU A 3 1.51 9.91 -18.67
N ARG A 4 0.74 8.95 -19.21
CA ARG A 4 -0.34 8.28 -18.47
C ARG A 4 0.22 7.50 -17.28
N GLU A 5 1.36 6.84 -17.46
CA GLU A 5 2.05 6.11 -16.39
C GLU A 5 2.52 7.05 -15.28
N ILE A 6 3.01 8.25 -15.64
CA ILE A 6 3.47 9.26 -14.68
C ILE A 6 2.31 9.75 -13.81
N PHE A 7 1.14 10.01 -14.39
CA PHE A 7 0.00 10.57 -13.67
C PHE A 7 -0.83 9.50 -12.95
N PHE A 8 -1.16 8.41 -13.63
CA PHE A 8 -2.12 7.43 -13.14
C PHE A 8 -1.47 6.12 -12.66
N GLY A 9 -0.22 5.87 -13.01
CA GLY A 9 0.38 4.55 -12.81
C GLY A 9 -0.24 3.49 -13.72
N ASN A 10 0.38 2.32 -13.74
CA ASN A 10 -0.11 1.16 -14.47
C ASN A 10 -0.73 0.16 -13.49
N PRO A 11 -1.91 -0.40 -13.83
CA PRO A 11 -2.36 -1.65 -13.22
C PRO A 11 -1.29 -2.73 -13.37
N ASN A 12 -1.08 -3.52 -12.33
CA ASN A 12 -0.22 -4.69 -12.41
C ASN A 12 -1.08 -5.92 -12.69
N SER A 13 -0.97 -6.47 -13.90
CA SER A 13 -1.73 -7.65 -14.32
C SER A 13 -1.49 -8.87 -13.44
N ASN A 14 -0.34 -8.95 -12.77
CA ASN A 14 -0.01 -10.07 -11.88
C ASN A 14 -0.87 -10.12 -10.62
N PHE A 15 -1.62 -9.06 -10.32
CA PHE A 15 -2.56 -9.03 -9.20
C PHE A 15 -3.90 -9.71 -9.50
N PHE A 16 -4.18 -10.02 -10.77
CA PHE A 16 -5.46 -10.57 -11.18
C PHE A 16 -5.38 -12.07 -11.45
N GLU A 17 -6.52 -12.73 -11.21
CA GLU A 17 -6.65 -14.15 -11.50
C GLU A 17 -6.63 -14.43 -13.01
N PRO A 18 -6.13 -15.60 -13.45
CA PRO A 18 -5.67 -16.75 -12.64
C PRO A 18 -4.19 -16.68 -12.21
N LEU A 19 -3.44 -15.68 -12.70
CA LEU A 19 -1.99 -15.61 -12.51
C LEU A 19 -1.61 -15.41 -11.04
N PHE A 20 -2.39 -14.61 -10.31
CA PHE A 20 -2.15 -14.36 -8.90
C PHE A 20 -2.22 -15.63 -8.05
N SER A 21 -3.26 -16.46 -8.22
CA SER A 21 -3.36 -17.75 -7.52
C SER A 21 -2.18 -18.68 -7.83
N ALA A 22 -1.73 -18.72 -9.09
CA ALA A 22 -0.57 -19.53 -9.47
C ALA A 22 0.73 -19.07 -8.77
N LEU A 23 0.93 -17.76 -8.63
CA LEU A 23 2.07 -17.20 -7.89
C LEU A 23 1.98 -17.52 -6.39
N CYS A 24 0.78 -17.47 -5.82
CA CYS A 24 0.57 -17.69 -4.40
C CYS A 24 0.54 -19.17 -3.98
N ALA A 25 0.40 -20.11 -4.93
CA ALA A 25 0.33 -21.54 -4.65
C ALA A 25 1.56 -22.10 -3.93
N PHE A 26 2.72 -21.43 -4.04
CA PHE A 26 3.98 -21.83 -3.42
C PHE A 26 4.29 -21.10 -2.10
N VAL A 27 3.38 -20.23 -1.64
CA VAL A 27 3.60 -19.40 -0.45
C VAL A 27 2.95 -20.05 0.77
N ASN A 28 3.77 -20.33 1.79
CA ASN A 28 3.29 -20.75 3.10
C ASN A 28 3.06 -19.52 3.98
N CYS A 29 1.83 -19.32 4.44
CA CYS A 29 1.45 -18.17 5.25
C CYS A 29 1.62 -18.44 6.75
N GLU A 30 2.23 -17.48 7.46
CA GLU A 30 2.29 -17.51 8.92
C GLU A 30 0.92 -17.18 9.54
N PRO A 31 0.57 -17.78 10.68
CA PRO A 31 -0.68 -17.48 11.37
C PRO A 31 -0.66 -16.06 11.97
N PHE A 32 -1.75 -15.31 11.77
CA PHE A 32 -1.90 -13.93 12.27
C PHE A 32 -2.77 -13.81 13.53
N ASN A 33 -3.51 -14.86 13.88
CA ASN A 33 -4.61 -14.83 14.86
C ASN A 33 -4.17 -14.40 16.28
N SER A 34 -2.89 -14.53 16.60
CA SER A 34 -2.29 -14.11 17.87
C SER A 34 -1.89 -12.63 17.91
N TYR A 35 -2.00 -11.90 16.79
CA TYR A 35 -1.42 -10.56 16.63
C TYR A 35 -2.43 -9.49 16.23
N CYS A 36 -3.50 -9.85 15.52
CA CYS A 36 -4.59 -8.95 15.20
C CYS A 36 -5.93 -9.71 15.11
N SER A 37 -7.02 -9.03 15.47
CA SER A 37 -8.39 -9.57 15.37
C SER A 37 -8.96 -9.47 13.95
N LEU A 38 -8.47 -8.50 13.17
CA LEU A 38 -8.90 -8.24 11.81
C LEU A 38 -7.68 -8.29 10.88
N PRO A 39 -7.35 -9.46 10.32
CA PRO A 39 -6.31 -9.55 9.31
C PRO A 39 -6.73 -8.82 8.05
N LEU A 40 -5.73 -8.41 7.27
CA LEU A 40 -5.93 -7.76 5.99
C LEU A 40 -5.14 -8.51 4.91
N LYS A 41 -5.67 -8.57 3.69
CA LYS A 41 -4.98 -9.10 2.51
C LYS A 41 -4.91 -8.02 1.43
N PRO A 42 -3.87 -7.16 1.44
CA PRO A 42 -3.71 -6.15 0.41
C PRO A 42 -3.56 -6.77 -0.97
N VAL A 43 -4.05 -6.07 -2.00
CA VAL A 43 -3.85 -6.50 -3.40
C VAL A 43 -2.36 -6.72 -3.66
N GLY A 44 -2.04 -7.88 -4.25
CA GLY A 44 -0.67 -8.32 -4.50
C GLY A 44 -0.01 -9.11 -3.35
N GLN A 45 -0.71 -9.35 -2.24
CA GLN A 45 -0.23 -10.19 -1.13
C GLN A 45 -0.91 -11.54 -1.09
N CYS A 46 -0.12 -12.62 -1.00
CA CYS A 46 -0.67 -13.98 -0.94
C CYS A 46 -1.34 -14.30 0.40
N CYS A 47 -0.81 -13.74 1.48
CA CYS A 47 -1.21 -14.05 2.85
C CYS A 47 -2.04 -12.92 3.47
N GLU A 48 -2.92 -13.31 4.37
CA GLU A 48 -3.53 -12.43 5.35
C GLU A 48 -2.48 -12.01 6.39
N GLN A 49 -2.44 -10.72 6.72
CA GLN A 49 -1.42 -10.13 7.59
C GLN A 49 -1.99 -8.99 8.42
N CYS A 50 -1.37 -8.74 9.57
CA CYS A 50 -1.67 -7.57 10.39
C CYS A 50 -1.00 -6.32 9.80
N GLY A 51 -1.78 -5.26 9.63
CA GLY A 51 -1.29 -4.03 9.02
C GLY A 51 -2.36 -2.97 8.90
N ALA A 52 -2.15 -2.04 7.96
CA ALA A 52 -3.15 -1.06 7.58
C ALA A 52 -3.27 -0.99 6.06
N ILE A 53 -4.49 -0.84 5.57
CA ILE A 53 -4.80 -0.64 4.16
C ILE A 53 -5.71 0.57 4.04
N LEU A 54 -5.47 1.40 3.04
CA LEU A 54 -6.35 2.49 2.66
C LEU A 54 -6.49 2.49 1.14
N SER A 55 -7.72 2.30 0.68
CA SER A 55 -8.06 2.33 -0.74
C SER A 55 -8.88 3.58 -1.06
N PHE A 56 -8.57 4.25 -2.17
CA PHE A 56 -9.23 5.48 -2.57
C PHE A 56 -9.21 5.67 -4.09
N ARG A 57 -10.22 6.37 -4.62
CA ARG A 57 -10.28 6.73 -6.04
C ARG A 57 -9.82 8.17 -6.24
N GLN A 58 -9.04 8.43 -7.30
CA GLN A 58 -8.60 9.79 -7.64
C GLN A 58 -8.29 9.96 -9.13
N ASN A 59 -8.87 10.99 -9.76
CA ASN A 59 -8.72 11.27 -11.19
C ASN A 59 -7.58 12.24 -11.54
N THR A 60 -6.93 12.85 -10.55
CA THR A 60 -5.94 13.92 -10.76
C THR A 60 -4.64 13.70 -10.00
N LEU A 61 -4.35 12.44 -9.67
CA LEU A 61 -3.13 12.06 -9.00
C LEU A 61 -1.91 12.25 -9.92
N ASN A 62 -0.74 12.55 -9.35
CA ASN A 62 0.54 12.26 -9.99
C ASN A 62 1.17 11.05 -9.28
N PHE A 63 1.05 9.88 -9.89
CA PHE A 63 1.47 8.61 -9.33
C PHE A 63 2.97 8.59 -9.00
N THR A 64 3.82 9.07 -9.92
CA THR A 64 5.28 9.12 -9.70
C THR A 64 5.66 10.01 -8.51
N LYS A 65 5.08 11.22 -8.42
CA LYS A 65 5.30 12.10 -7.27
C LYS A 65 4.79 11.47 -5.96
N SER A 66 3.68 10.75 -6.01
CA SER A 66 3.12 10.06 -4.85
C SER A 66 4.05 8.95 -4.35
N LEU A 67 4.65 8.18 -5.27
CA LEU A 67 5.68 7.20 -4.93
C LEU A 67 6.92 7.85 -4.28
N GLU A 68 7.36 9.00 -4.78
CA GLU A 68 8.46 9.74 -4.16
C GLU A 68 8.13 10.22 -2.74
N ILE A 69 6.91 10.73 -2.53
CA ILE A 69 6.42 11.13 -1.20
C ILE A 69 6.47 9.94 -0.26
N ILE A 70 5.93 8.79 -0.67
CA ILE A 70 5.93 7.56 0.13
C ILE A 70 7.35 7.09 0.43
N LYS A 71 8.26 7.12 -0.55
CA LYS A 71 9.65 6.71 -0.34
C LYS A 71 10.37 7.62 0.65
N LYS A 72 10.27 8.93 0.48
CA LYS A 72 10.94 9.92 1.35
C LYS A 72 10.32 9.91 2.75
N TYR A 73 9.00 10.00 2.83
CA TYR A 73 8.29 10.05 4.11
C TYR A 73 8.32 8.71 4.84
N GLY A 74 8.19 7.60 4.12
CA GLY A 74 8.31 6.25 4.65
C GLY A 74 9.67 5.97 5.29
N LYS A 75 10.75 6.53 4.73
CA LYS A 75 12.06 6.50 5.38
C LYS A 75 12.07 7.34 6.65
N LEU A 76 11.59 8.59 6.56
CA LEU A 76 11.56 9.54 7.67
C LEU A 76 10.83 8.97 8.91
N ILE A 77 9.62 8.43 8.74
CA ILE A 77 8.83 7.88 9.85
C ILE A 77 9.47 6.66 10.51
N LYS A 78 10.22 5.85 9.76
CA LYS A 78 10.99 4.72 10.31
C LYS A 78 12.21 5.21 11.08
N ASP A 79 12.90 6.22 10.57
CA ASP A 79 14.06 6.83 11.22
C ASP A 79 13.66 7.48 12.57
N PHE A 80 12.46 8.06 12.64
CA PHE A 80 11.87 8.59 13.89
C PHE A 80 11.21 7.54 14.79
N GLY A 81 11.14 6.27 14.38
CA GLY A 81 10.53 5.19 15.16
C GLY A 81 8.99 5.20 15.20
N TRP A 82 8.34 5.93 14.30
CA TRP A 82 6.87 5.93 14.16
C TRP A 82 6.34 4.70 13.43
N LEU A 83 7.21 3.95 12.76
CA LEU A 83 6.94 2.59 12.32
C LEU A 83 8.14 1.70 12.66
N PRO A 84 7.93 0.39 12.86
CA PRO A 84 9.03 -0.58 12.90
C PRO A 84 9.94 -0.46 11.68
N LYS A 85 11.26 -0.64 11.88
CA LYS A 85 12.26 -0.50 10.79
C LYS A 85 12.03 -1.49 9.65
N ASP A 86 11.47 -2.65 9.98
CA ASP A 86 11.14 -3.75 9.08
C ASP A 86 9.73 -3.66 8.47
N SER A 87 9.00 -2.56 8.69
CA SER A 87 7.73 -2.32 8.00
C SER A 87 7.94 -2.08 6.51
N GLY A 88 7.08 -2.63 5.65
CA GLY A 88 6.93 -2.27 4.25
C GLY A 88 5.80 -1.25 4.06
N ILE A 89 5.99 -0.30 3.15
CA ILE A 89 4.93 0.61 2.70
C ILE A 89 4.83 0.46 1.19
N SER A 90 3.62 0.20 0.69
CA SER A 90 3.34 0.02 -0.73
C SER A 90 2.27 0.99 -1.19
N PHE A 91 2.33 1.36 -2.46
CA PHE A 91 1.32 2.16 -3.15
C PHE A 91 1.17 1.67 -4.58
N VAL A 92 -0.04 1.24 -4.91
CA VAL A 92 -0.34 0.56 -6.18
C VAL A 92 -1.67 1.04 -6.72
N ARG A 93 -1.80 1.00 -8.05
CA ARG A 93 -3.09 1.07 -8.74
C ARG A 93 -3.66 -0.35 -8.85
N ILE A 94 -4.91 -0.53 -8.45
CA ILE A 94 -5.53 -1.86 -8.27
C ILE A 94 -6.79 -2.09 -9.12
N ASP A 95 -7.22 -1.11 -9.90
CA ASP A 95 -8.27 -1.28 -10.91
C ASP A 95 -7.75 -1.87 -12.23
N ASN A 96 -8.66 -2.32 -13.08
CA ASN A 96 -8.34 -2.83 -14.43
C ASN A 96 -8.39 -1.71 -15.49
N ASP A 97 -7.61 -0.66 -15.24
CA ASP A 97 -7.53 0.54 -16.08
C ASP A 97 -8.83 1.36 -16.20
N ASP A 98 -9.62 1.40 -15.13
CA ASP A 98 -10.87 2.14 -15.01
C ASP A 98 -10.68 3.65 -15.27
N PHE A 99 -11.74 4.31 -15.75
CA PHE A 99 -11.79 5.78 -15.88
C PHE A 99 -11.60 6.52 -14.55
N HIS A 100 -11.98 5.87 -13.44
CA HIS A 100 -11.77 6.37 -12.08
C HIS A 100 -10.73 5.49 -11.38
N PRO A 101 -9.42 5.79 -11.50
CA PRO A 101 -8.37 4.95 -10.94
C PRO A 101 -8.58 4.69 -9.44
N LEU A 102 -8.47 3.44 -9.03
CA LEU A 102 -8.51 2.98 -7.65
C LEU A 102 -7.09 2.65 -7.20
N TYR A 103 -6.64 3.34 -6.17
CA TYR A 103 -5.33 3.13 -5.57
C TYR A 103 -5.45 2.48 -4.20
N GLN A 104 -4.41 1.78 -3.80
CA GLN A 104 -4.27 1.17 -2.48
C GLN A 104 -2.92 1.55 -1.89
N ILE A 105 -2.94 2.12 -0.68
CA ILE A 105 -1.78 2.20 0.20
C ILE A 105 -1.86 1.02 1.16
N SER A 106 -0.75 0.36 1.42
CA SER A 106 -0.67 -0.68 2.46
C SER A 106 0.60 -0.53 3.29
N ILE A 107 0.47 -0.70 4.60
CA ILE A 107 1.57 -0.78 5.55
C ILE A 107 1.53 -2.16 6.19
N LEU A 108 2.59 -2.93 6.02
CA LEU A 108 2.71 -4.29 6.52
C LEU A 108 4.00 -4.38 7.32
N ASN A 109 4.03 -5.22 8.35
CA ASN A 109 5.28 -5.60 8.98
C ASN A 109 5.85 -6.87 8.40
N LYS A 110 7.17 -7.02 8.45
CA LYS A 110 7.80 -8.30 8.18
C LYS A 110 7.33 -9.39 9.14
N HIS A 111 7.13 -9.05 10.41
CA HIS A 111 6.58 -9.96 11.42
C HIS A 111 5.39 -9.33 12.16
N PRO A 112 4.27 -10.07 12.33
CA PRO A 112 3.03 -9.52 12.88
C PRO A 112 3.14 -9.10 14.36
N SER A 113 4.12 -9.58 15.12
CA SER A 113 4.36 -9.15 16.52
C SER A 113 4.63 -7.65 16.69
N ASN A 114 5.08 -6.97 15.62
CA ASN A 114 5.40 -5.54 15.66
C ASN A 114 4.20 -4.67 15.28
N TYR A 115 3.02 -5.27 15.09
CA TYR A 115 1.81 -4.57 14.70
C TYR A 115 1.23 -3.76 15.87
N ASN A 116 0.92 -2.49 15.59
CA ASN A 116 0.15 -1.64 16.48
C ASN A 116 -0.90 -0.90 15.65
N GLU A 117 -2.18 -1.23 15.87
CA GLU A 117 -3.29 -0.72 15.06
C GLU A 117 -3.32 0.81 15.02
N ASN A 118 -3.28 1.47 16.18
CA ASN A 118 -3.34 2.93 16.27
C ASN A 118 -2.18 3.60 15.52
N GLN A 119 -0.97 3.07 15.68
CA GLN A 119 0.22 3.57 15.00
C GLN A 119 0.09 3.42 13.48
N PHE A 120 -0.28 2.24 13.00
CA PHE A 120 -0.39 1.92 11.57
C PHE A 120 -1.50 2.74 10.90
N CYS A 121 -2.66 2.85 11.55
CA CYS A 121 -3.78 3.66 11.10
C CYS A 121 -3.45 5.16 11.08
N SER A 122 -2.76 5.67 12.11
CA SER A 122 -2.33 7.09 12.12
C SER A 122 -1.37 7.40 10.96
N VAL A 123 -0.39 6.53 10.75
CA VAL A 123 0.61 6.71 9.69
C VAL A 123 -0.01 6.61 8.30
N ILE A 124 -0.90 5.64 8.05
CA ILE A 124 -1.50 5.51 6.71
C ILE A 124 -2.36 6.73 6.35
N TRP A 125 -3.07 7.29 7.33
CA TRP A 125 -3.83 8.52 7.17
C TRP A 125 -2.92 9.73 6.89
N ASP A 126 -1.78 9.83 7.56
CA ASP A 126 -0.84 10.93 7.31
C ASP A 126 -0.19 10.81 5.93
N ILE A 127 0.20 9.60 5.50
CA ILE A 127 0.68 9.35 4.14
C ILE A 127 -0.38 9.77 3.13
N PHE A 128 -1.64 9.35 3.32
CA PHE A 128 -2.74 9.70 2.43
C PHE A 128 -2.91 11.21 2.33
N LYS A 129 -2.93 11.93 3.46
CA LYS A 129 -3.02 13.40 3.48
C LYS A 129 -1.89 14.07 2.69
N ARG A 130 -0.65 13.59 2.83
CA ARG A 130 0.51 14.12 2.08
C ARG A 130 0.40 13.89 0.58
N ILE A 131 -0.08 12.71 0.18
CA ILE A 131 -0.38 12.41 -1.23
C ILE A 131 -1.43 13.38 -1.76
N GLN A 132 -2.52 13.60 -1.02
CA GLN A 132 -3.57 14.55 -1.40
C GLN A 132 -3.06 16.00 -1.47
N GLN A 133 -2.22 16.43 -0.53
CA GLN A 133 -1.61 17.77 -0.55
C GLN A 133 -0.64 17.96 -1.72
N GLY A 134 0.07 16.92 -2.13
CA GLY A 134 0.93 16.93 -3.31
C GLY A 134 0.17 17.16 -4.63
N ILE A 135 -1.16 17.04 -4.62
CA ILE A 135 -2.06 17.36 -5.74
C ILE A 135 -2.37 18.87 -5.80
N ASN A 136 -2.37 19.56 -4.65
CA ASN A 136 -2.84 20.95 -4.51
C ASN A 136 -1.79 22.02 -4.84
N TYR A 137 -0.57 21.62 -5.21
CA TYR A 137 0.45 22.54 -5.76
C TYR A 137 0.42 22.46 -7.30
N LYS A 138 -0.57 23.13 -7.90
CA LYS A 138 -0.59 23.54 -9.31
C LYS A 138 -0.67 25.05 -9.38
#